data_AF-A0A7S1PFJ7-F1
#
_entry.id   AF-A0A7S1PFJ7-F1
#
_cell.length_a   1.000
_cell.length_b   1.000
_cell.length_c   1.000
_cell.angle_alpha   90.00
_cell.angle_beta   90.00
_cell.angle_gamma   90.00
#
_symmetry.space_group_name_H-M   'P 1'
#
loop_
_entity.id
_entity.type
_entity.pdbx_description
1 polymer ?
#
loop_
_entity_poly.entity_id
_entity_poly.type
_entity_poly.pdbx_seq_one_letter_code
_entity_poly.pdbx_strand_id
1 'polypeptide(L)'
;RESGLLDPCRENGVVLIGYSPLCLGLLSGKYDADNMPKGARGVLFRQLLPKVGPLIQTLREVANERSKTVGQVALNWCLAKGAVPLVGVKTAKQAEENLGALGWRLSEAEVRALDDVSSAVKAKTLQNIFQTA
;
A
#
# COMPACT_ATOMS: atom_id res chain seq x y z
N ARG A 1 1.48 10.54 -3.68
CA ARG A 1 0.95 11.62 -4.54
C ARG A 1 0.32 10.98 -5.75
N GLU A 2 -0.86 11.44 -6.14
CA GLU A 2 -1.54 10.95 -7.33
C GLU A 2 -0.85 11.49 -8.58
N SER A 3 -0.70 10.64 -9.60
CA SER A 3 -0.07 11.01 -10.88
C SER A 3 -1.02 11.72 -11.84
N GLY A 4 -2.31 11.82 -11.50
CA GLY A 4 -3.36 12.28 -12.41
C GLY A 4 -3.71 11.29 -13.53
N LEU A 5 -3.04 10.13 -13.59
CA LEU A 5 -3.24 9.14 -14.67
C LEU A 5 -4.54 8.34 -14.56
N LEU A 6 -5.13 8.27 -13.36
CA LEU A 6 -6.35 7.48 -13.12
C LEU A 6 -7.53 7.98 -13.96
N ASP A 7 -7.72 9.29 -14.09
CA ASP A 7 -8.84 9.85 -14.84
C ASP A 7 -8.70 9.61 -16.35
N PRO A 8 -7.57 9.92 -17.00
CA PRO A 8 -7.36 9.58 -18.42
C PRO A 8 -7.44 8.07 -18.68
N CYS A 9 -6.91 7.23 -17.80
CA CYS A 9 -7.04 5.77 -17.94
C CYS A 9 -8.52 5.36 -17.96
N ARG A 10 -9.32 5.87 -17.01
CA ARG A 10 -10.75 5.58 -16.93
C ARG A 10 -11.52 6.06 -18.17
N GLU A 11 -11.25 7.29 -18.61
CA GLU A 11 -11.89 7.88 -19.80
C GLU A 11 -11.61 7.10 -21.09
N ASN A 12 -10.45 6.46 -21.17
CA ASN A 12 -10.02 5.70 -22.35
C ASN A 12 -10.27 4.19 -22.22
N GLY A 13 -10.97 3.73 -21.17
CA GLY A 13 -11.21 2.29 -20.95
C GLY A 13 -9.94 1.50 -20.64
N VAL A 14 -8.89 2.16 -20.16
CA VAL A 14 -7.60 1.55 -19.80
C VAL A 14 -7.60 1.22 -18.31
N VAL A 15 -7.25 -0.01 -17.97
CA VAL A 15 -7.10 -0.45 -16.57
C VAL A 15 -5.71 -0.07 -16.07
N LEU A 16 -5.66 0.71 -14.99
CA LEU A 16 -4.39 1.06 -14.33
C LEU A 16 -3.97 -0.06 -13.38
N ILE A 17 -2.77 -0.60 -13.60
CA ILE A 17 -2.15 -1.61 -12.72
C ILE A 17 -1.13 -0.92 -11.81
N GLY A 18 -1.39 -0.94 -10.50
CA GLY A 18 -0.52 -0.36 -9.48
C GLY A 18 0.65 -1.30 -9.14
N TYR A 19 1.87 -0.94 -9.54
CA TYR A 19 3.07 -1.70 -9.21
C TYR A 19 3.55 -1.45 -7.77
N SER A 20 4.02 -2.50 -7.09
CA SER A 20 4.53 -2.44 -5.71
C SER A 20 3.56 -1.80 -4.70
N PRO A 21 2.29 -2.22 -4.65
CA PRO A 21 1.26 -1.60 -3.80
C PRO A 21 1.58 -1.68 -2.30
N LEU A 22 2.41 -2.64 -1.89
CA LEU A 22 2.85 -2.82 -0.49
C LEU A 22 4.23 -2.23 -0.18
N CYS A 23 4.82 -1.44 -1.09
CA CYS A 23 6.14 -0.82 -0.92
C CYS A 23 7.23 -1.83 -0.47
N LEU A 24 7.48 -2.84 -1.31
CA LEU A 24 8.43 -3.95 -1.04
C LEU A 24 8.07 -4.81 0.21
N GLY A 25 6.84 -4.68 0.70
CA GLY A 25 6.31 -5.36 1.88
C GLY A 25 6.28 -4.49 3.14
N LEU A 26 6.71 -3.22 3.07
CA LEU A 26 6.68 -2.29 4.19
C LEU A 26 5.27 -2.10 4.75
N LEU A 27 4.27 -2.00 3.86
CA LEU A 27 2.86 -1.81 4.22
C LEU A 27 2.11 -3.13 4.48
N SER A 28 2.81 -4.25 4.64
CA SER A 28 2.18 -5.53 4.97
C SER A 28 1.80 -5.68 6.45
N GLY A 29 2.34 -4.82 7.32
CA GLY A 29 2.23 -4.94 8.78
C GLY A 29 3.23 -5.91 9.42
N LYS A 30 4.01 -6.65 8.62
CA LYS A 30 5.01 -7.62 9.09
C LYS A 30 6.24 -6.99 9.75
N TYR A 31 6.65 -5.81 9.30
CA TYR A 31 7.91 -5.19 9.70
C TYR A 31 7.67 -4.00 10.60
N ASP A 32 8.57 -3.83 11.56
CA ASP A 32 8.62 -2.74 12.53
C ASP A 32 10.08 -2.47 12.94
N ALA A 33 10.30 -1.64 13.96
CA ALA A 33 11.64 -1.28 14.42
C ALA A 33 12.47 -2.50 14.86
N ASP A 34 11.84 -3.54 15.38
CA ASP A 34 12.48 -4.73 15.96
C ASP A 34 12.57 -5.89 14.95
N ASN A 35 11.66 -5.92 13.97
CA ASN A 35 11.59 -6.95 12.94
C ASN A 35 11.79 -6.36 11.54
N MET A 36 13.05 -6.33 11.08
CA MET A 36 13.44 -5.78 9.78
C MET A 36 13.92 -6.87 8.82
N PRO A 37 13.74 -6.70 7.49
CA PRO A 37 14.36 -7.60 6.53
C PRO A 37 15.88 -7.41 6.49
N LYS A 38 16.62 -8.46 6.10
CA LYS A 38 18.08 -8.39 5.91
C LYS A 38 18.47 -7.62 4.63
N GLY A 39 19.73 -7.19 4.58
CA GLY A 39 20.35 -6.57 3.39
C GLY A 39 19.86 -5.16 3.08
N ALA A 40 20.01 -4.74 1.81
CA ALA A 40 19.69 -3.38 1.35
C ALA A 40 18.24 -2.96 1.65
N ARG A 41 17.28 -3.90 1.58
CA ARG A 41 15.87 -3.63 1.92
C ARG A 41 15.70 -3.22 3.39
N GLY A 42 16.46 -3.81 4.31
CA GLY A 42 16.44 -3.44 5.72
C GLY A 42 16.98 -2.03 5.98
N VAL A 43 18.04 -1.66 5.26
CA VAL A 43 18.60 -0.29 5.32
C VAL A 43 17.56 0.72 4.83
N LEU A 44 16.89 0.44 3.71
CA LEU A 44 15.80 1.27 3.20
C LEU A 44 14.66 1.39 4.21
N PHE A 45 14.22 0.27 4.81
CA PHE A 45 13.10 0.27 5.75
C PHE A 45 13.40 1.09 7.01
N ARG A 46 14.63 1.03 7.53
CA ARG A 46 15.04 1.90 8.65
C ARG A 46 14.93 3.39 8.34
N GLN A 47 15.16 3.78 7.08
CA GLN A 47 15.01 5.18 6.67
C GLN A 47 13.55 5.59 6.42
N LEU A 48 12.72 4.65 5.96
CA LEU A 48 11.32 4.90 5.60
C LEU A 48 10.36 4.79 6.79
N LEU A 49 10.56 3.81 7.68
CA LEU A 49 9.64 3.51 8.78
C LEU A 49 9.28 4.72 9.65
N PRO A 50 10.24 5.55 10.11
CA PRO A 50 9.91 6.75 10.87
C PRO A 50 9.02 7.74 10.10
N LYS A 51 9.11 7.76 8.77
CA LYS A 51 8.37 8.68 7.90
C LYS A 51 6.96 8.17 7.57
N VAL A 52 6.77 6.85 7.56
CA VAL A 52 5.48 6.21 7.26
C VAL A 52 4.75 5.71 8.50
N GLY A 53 5.31 5.90 9.70
CA GLY A 53 4.74 5.45 10.97
C GLY A 53 3.27 5.83 11.16
N PRO A 54 2.88 7.10 10.97
CA PRO A 54 1.47 7.51 11.05
C PRO A 54 0.57 6.76 10.06
N LEU A 55 1.03 6.56 8.82
CA LEU A 55 0.26 5.81 7.80
C LEU A 55 0.08 4.34 8.20
N ILE A 56 1.14 3.70 8.72
CA ILE A 56 1.06 2.32 9.22
C ILE A 56 0.10 2.24 10.40
N GLN A 57 0.08 3.24 11.28
CA GLN A 57 -0.82 3.29 12.42
C GLN A 57 -2.28 3.40 11.97
N THR A 58 -2.60 4.31 11.04
CA THR A 58 -3.95 4.42 10.47
C THR A 58 -4.39 3.13 9.76
N LEU A 59 -3.47 2.49 9.01
CA LEU A 59 -3.76 1.19 8.40
C LEU A 59 -4.07 0.12 9.46
N ARG A 60 -3.40 0.12 10.62
CA ARG A 60 -3.65 -0.83 11.72
C ARG A 60 -5.01 -0.58 12.38
N GLU A 61 -5.39 0.67 12.60
CA GLU A 61 -6.69 1.06 13.16
C GLU A 61 -7.83 0.54 12.28
N VAL A 62 -7.79 0.86 10.99
CA VAL A 62 -8.78 0.38 10.01
C VAL A 62 -8.77 -1.15 9.91
N ALA A 63 -7.59 -1.77 9.95
CA ALA A 63 -7.47 -3.22 9.92
C ALA A 63 -8.17 -3.88 11.12
N ASN A 64 -7.99 -3.32 12.32
CA ASN A 64 -8.64 -3.81 13.54
C ASN A 64 -10.17 -3.66 13.46
N GLU A 65 -10.66 -2.48 13.06
CA GLU A 65 -12.11 -2.22 12.93
C GLU A 65 -12.77 -3.15 11.91
N ARG A 66 -12.08 -3.46 10.81
CA ARG A 66 -12.60 -4.31 9.73
C ARG A 66 -12.35 -5.80 9.93
N SER A 67 -11.64 -6.19 10.99
CA SER A 67 -11.17 -7.58 11.18
C SER A 67 -10.37 -8.08 9.95
N LYS A 68 -9.46 -7.24 9.47
CA LYS A 68 -8.59 -7.48 8.30
C LYS A 68 -7.13 -7.33 8.68
N THR A 69 -6.23 -7.73 7.78
CA THR A 69 -4.80 -7.47 7.96
C THR A 69 -4.42 -6.10 7.40
N VAL A 70 -3.33 -5.50 7.90
CA VAL A 70 -2.77 -4.24 7.39
C VAL A 70 -2.53 -4.30 5.87
N GLY A 71 -1.96 -5.41 5.39
CA GLY A 71 -1.76 -5.63 3.96
C GLY A 71 -3.07 -5.66 3.17
N GLN A 72 -4.12 -6.29 3.70
CA GLN A 72 -5.43 -6.32 3.05
C GLN A 72 -6.06 -4.93 2.95
N VAL A 73 -5.94 -4.11 4.00
CA VAL A 73 -6.41 -2.71 3.97
C VAL A 73 -5.63 -1.91 2.92
N ALA A 74 -4.30 -2.02 2.89
CA ALA A 74 -3.48 -1.31 1.91
C ALA A 74 -3.83 -1.68 0.46
N LEU A 75 -4.08 -2.97 0.18
CA LEU A 75 -4.52 -3.44 -1.13
C LEU A 75 -5.95 -3.00 -1.47
N ASN A 76 -6.87 -3.05 -0.49
CA ASN A 76 -8.24 -2.57 -0.67
C ASN A 76 -8.26 -1.06 -0.96
N TRP A 77 -7.36 -0.31 -0.33
CA TRP A 77 -7.20 1.11 -0.60
C TRP A 77 -6.74 1.37 -2.03
N CYS A 78 -5.77 0.61 -2.58
CA CYS A 78 -5.45 0.70 -4.02
C CYS A 78 -6.68 0.46 -4.92
N LEU A 79 -7.46 -0.57 -4.60
CA LEU A 79 -8.69 -0.91 -5.33
C LEU A 79 -9.74 0.21 -5.23
N ALA A 80 -9.92 0.79 -4.05
CA ALA A 80 -10.86 1.88 -3.80
C ALA A 80 -10.49 3.15 -4.59
N LYS A 81 -9.20 3.38 -4.83
CA LYS A 81 -8.69 4.47 -5.67
C LYS A 81 -8.78 4.19 -7.17
N GLY A 82 -9.25 3.00 -7.58
CA GLY A 82 -9.45 2.64 -8.99
C GLY A 82 -8.24 1.99 -9.67
N ALA A 83 -7.20 1.61 -8.91
CA ALA A 83 -6.06 0.88 -9.43
C ALA A 83 -6.16 -0.62 -9.09
N VAL A 84 -5.78 -1.49 -10.02
CA VAL A 84 -5.65 -2.93 -9.76
C VAL A 84 -4.24 -3.19 -9.20
N PRO A 85 -4.09 -3.61 -7.93
CA PRO A 85 -2.78 -3.80 -7.33
C PRO A 85 -2.08 -5.06 -7.87
N LEU A 86 -0.85 -4.90 -8.38
CA LEU A 86 0.00 -6.02 -8.75
C LEU A 86 0.80 -6.51 -7.54
N VAL A 87 0.36 -7.62 -6.95
CA VAL A 87 0.96 -8.18 -5.73
C VAL A 87 1.99 -9.26 -6.03
N GLY A 88 3.10 -9.24 -5.27
CA GLY A 88 4.09 -10.30 -5.29
C GLY A 88 3.78 -11.36 -4.23
N VAL A 89 3.85 -12.64 -4.61
CA VAL A 89 3.62 -13.79 -3.71
C VAL A 89 4.78 -14.78 -3.85
N LYS A 90 5.24 -15.32 -2.71
CA LYS A 90 6.26 -16.38 -2.65
C LYS A 90 5.75 -17.67 -2.01
N THR A 91 4.60 -17.61 -1.35
CA THR A 91 3.97 -18.74 -0.65
C THR A 91 2.46 -18.70 -0.85
N ALA A 92 1.80 -19.86 -0.72
CA ALA A 92 0.35 -19.95 -0.77
C ALA A 92 -0.33 -19.06 0.29
N LYS A 93 0.20 -19.04 1.52
CA LYS A 93 -0.28 -18.17 2.59
C LYS A 93 -0.31 -16.68 2.20
N GLN A 94 0.72 -16.19 1.49
CA GLN A 94 0.73 -14.81 1.02
C GLN A 94 -0.34 -14.55 -0.05
N ALA A 95 -0.63 -15.53 -0.90
CA ALA A 95 -1.71 -15.44 -1.87
C ALA A 95 -3.07 -15.35 -1.15
N GLU A 96 -3.32 -16.22 -0.17
CA GLU A 96 -4.53 -16.20 0.67
C GLU A 96 -4.69 -14.87 1.43
N GLU A 97 -3.61 -14.39 2.07
CA GLU A 97 -3.61 -13.10 2.76
C GLU A 97 -3.96 -11.96 1.82
N ASN A 98 -3.36 -11.91 0.62
CA ASN A 98 -3.65 -10.86 -0.37
C ASN A 98 -5.08 -10.97 -0.91
N LEU A 99 -5.59 -12.18 -1.14
CA LEU A 99 -6.97 -12.41 -1.62
C LEU A 99 -8.01 -11.88 -0.63
N GLY A 100 -7.71 -11.87 0.68
CA GLY A 100 -8.61 -11.30 1.70
C GLY A 100 -8.83 -9.79 1.59
N ALA A 101 -8.13 -9.09 0.70
CA ALA A 101 -8.41 -7.71 0.32
C ALA A 101 -9.68 -7.58 -0.54
N LEU A 102 -10.15 -8.68 -1.13
CA LEU A 102 -11.36 -8.73 -1.98
C LEU A 102 -12.61 -9.05 -1.17
N GLY A 103 -13.79 -8.84 -1.78
CA GLY A 103 -15.10 -9.15 -1.17
C GLY A 103 -15.62 -8.08 -0.19
N TRP A 104 -14.89 -6.99 0.00
CA TRP A 104 -15.33 -5.83 0.80
C TRP A 104 -14.71 -4.55 0.23
N ARG A 105 -15.15 -3.39 0.71
CA ARG A 105 -14.61 -2.08 0.33
C ARG A 105 -14.46 -1.20 1.55
N LEU A 106 -13.37 -0.43 1.57
CA LEU A 106 -13.23 0.70 2.47
C LEU A 106 -14.35 1.72 2.21
N SER A 107 -14.84 2.30 3.30
CA SER A 107 -15.74 3.45 3.26
C SER A 107 -14.98 4.69 2.79
N GLU A 108 -15.73 5.70 2.32
CA GLU A 108 -15.16 6.99 1.94
C GLU A 108 -14.38 7.65 3.08
N ALA A 109 -14.85 7.49 4.32
CA ALA A 109 -14.19 8.04 5.51
C ALA A 109 -12.82 7.39 5.76
N GLU A 110 -12.72 6.07 5.64
CA GLU A 110 -11.46 5.34 5.80
C GLU A 110 -10.48 5.66 4.67
N VAL A 111 -10.97 5.72 3.42
CA VAL A 111 -10.15 6.15 2.27
C VAL A 111 -9.60 7.55 2.50
N ARG A 112 -10.44 8.48 2.96
CA ARG A 112 -10.04 9.87 3.23
C ARG A 112 -9.01 9.95 4.37
N ALA A 113 -9.20 9.21 5.46
CA ALA A 113 -8.23 9.14 6.55
C ALA A 113 -6.85 8.64 6.08
N LEU A 114 -6.82 7.61 5.22
CA LEU A 114 -5.58 7.10 4.64
C LEU A 114 -4.93 8.09 3.67
N ASP A 115 -5.73 8.74 2.81
CA ASP A 115 -5.27 9.76 1.87
C ASP A 115 -4.63 10.96 2.59
N ASP A 116 -5.28 11.46 3.64
CA ASP A 116 -4.82 12.61 4.42
C ASP A 116 -3.45 12.33 5.05
N VAL A 117 -3.30 11.19 5.72
CA VAL A 117 -2.04 10.79 6.35
C VAL A 117 -0.95 10.51 5.31
N SER A 118 -1.30 9.86 4.21
CA SER A 118 -0.40 9.59 3.08
C SER A 118 0.16 10.86 2.45
N SER A 119 -0.67 11.91 2.32
CA SER A 119 -0.26 13.19 1.75
C SER A 119 0.86 13.88 2.55
N ALA A 120 0.90 13.65 3.86
CA ALA A 120 1.91 14.19 4.78
C ALA A 120 3.23 13.40 4.77
N VAL A 121 3.26 12.18 4.20
CA VAL A 121 4.46 11.35 4.12
C VAL A 121 5.46 11.96 3.13
N LYS A 122 6.53 12.56 3.66
CA LYS A 122 7.66 13.08 2.87
C LYS A 122 8.75 12.03 2.66
N ALA A 123 8.37 10.91 2.04
CA ALA A 123 9.31 9.86 1.64
C ALA A 123 9.38 9.78 0.11
N LYS A 124 10.58 10.00 -0.45
CA LYS A 124 10.84 9.62 -1.84
C LYS A 124 11.06 8.12 -1.87
N THR A 125 10.17 7.38 -2.52
CA THR A 125 10.43 5.99 -2.88
C THR A 125 11.59 5.97 -3.88
N LEU A 126 12.38 4.89 -3.89
CA LEU A 126 13.40 4.67 -4.92
C LEU A 126 12.72 4.75 -6.29
N GLN A 127 13.13 5.73 -7.11
CA GLN A 127 12.74 5.80 -8.51
C GLN A 127 13.31 4.59 -9.23
N ASN A 128 12.43 3.79 -9.84
CA ASN A 128 12.84 2.70 -10.71
C ASN A 128 12.63 3.11 -12.17
N ILE A 129 13.15 2.31 -13.10
CA ILE A 129 13.05 2.58 -14.54
C ILE A 129 11.60 2.63 -15.08
N PHE A 130 10.63 2.15 -14.30
CA PHE A 130 9.21 2.15 -14.64
C PHE A 130 8.43 3.29 -13.99
N GLN A 131 9.06 4.09 -13.13
CA GLN A 131 8.46 5.29 -12.57
C GLN A 131 8.82 6.46 -13.50
N THR A 132 7.83 6.96 -14.25
CA THR A 132 7.97 8.18 -15.03
C THR A 132 8.23 9.38 -14.12
N ALA A 133 9.10 10.27 -14.58
CA ALA A 133 9.55 11.47 -13.87
C ALA A 133 8.40 12.45 -13.59
#